data_AF-A0ABD1AGB7-F1
#
_entry.id   AF-A0ABD1AGB7-F1
#
_cell.length_a   1.000
_cell.length_b   1.000
_cell.length_c   1.000
_cell.angle_alpha   90.00
_cell.angle_beta   90.00
_cell.angle_gamma   90.00
#
_symmetry.space_group_name_H-M   'P 1'
#
loop_
_entity.id
_entity.type
_entity.pdbx_description
1 polymer ?
#
loop_
_entity_poly.entity_id
_entity_poly.type
_entity_poly.pdbx_seq_one_letter_code
_entity_poly.pdbx_strand_id
1 'polypeptide(L)'
;MTAVDGPWFMAQDLCIQNTAGPTMGQAVALRVSEDAVAFYRCRVEGFQNTLYAHEGRQFYRECYITGTVNFICGAATAVFQYCQLVARKPSPGQTNMITAQS
;
A
#
# COMPACT_ATOMS: atom_id res chain seq x y z
N MET A 1 2.71 10.92 4.38
CA MET A 1 2.07 10.18 3.28
C MET A 1 2.64 10.72 1.97
N THR A 2 3.09 9.83 1.09
CA THR A 2 3.40 10.17 -0.31
C THR A 2 2.16 9.94 -1.17
N ALA A 3 1.91 10.82 -2.14
CA ALA A 3 0.76 10.73 -3.04
C ALA A 3 1.20 10.72 -4.51
N VAL A 4 0.50 9.91 -5.32
CA VAL A 4 0.60 9.89 -6.77
C VAL A 4 -0.72 10.37 -7.33
N ASP A 5 -0.69 11.59 -7.87
CA ASP A 5 -1.83 12.31 -8.45
C ASP A 5 -1.55 12.72 -9.92
N GLY A 6 -0.62 12.02 -10.60
CA GLY A 6 -0.45 12.11 -12.06
C GLY A 6 -0.61 10.76 -12.77
N PRO A 7 -1.27 10.70 -13.94
CA PRO A 7 -1.44 9.46 -14.70
C PRO A 7 -0.12 8.99 -15.31
N TRP A 8 -0.03 7.71 -15.66
CA TRP A 8 1.18 7.10 -16.25
C TRP A 8 2.42 7.13 -15.34
N PHE A 9 2.23 7.38 -14.05
CA PHE A 9 3.34 7.37 -13.09
C PHE A 9 3.98 5.99 -12.99
N MET A 10 5.31 5.97 -12.95
CA MET A 10 6.10 4.77 -12.73
C MET A 10 7.13 4.99 -11.64
N ALA A 11 7.26 4.02 -10.74
CA ALA A 11 8.32 4.00 -9.74
C ALA A 11 8.99 2.63 -9.71
N GLN A 12 10.30 2.62 -9.47
CA GLN A 12 11.10 1.42 -9.43
C GLN A 12 12.24 1.51 -8.40
N ASP A 13 12.59 0.38 -7.79
CA ASP A 13 13.78 0.20 -6.95
C ASP A 13 13.88 1.20 -5.77
N LEU A 14 12.74 1.50 -5.12
CA LEU A 14 12.67 2.43 -3.98
C LEU A 14 11.78 1.94 -2.83
N CYS A 15 11.91 2.58 -1.66
CA CYS A 15 11.07 2.34 -0.49
C CYS A 15 10.26 3.58 -0.12
N ILE A 16 8.96 3.40 0.11
CA ILE A 16 8.04 4.42 0.65
C ILE A 16 7.55 3.91 2.00
N GLN A 17 7.88 4.63 3.08
CA GLN A 17 7.60 4.18 4.44
C GLN A 17 6.90 5.26 5.26
N ASN A 18 5.91 4.84 6.06
CA ASN A 18 5.35 5.65 7.14
C ASN A 18 5.68 4.99 8.50
N THR A 19 6.42 5.72 9.34
CA THR A 19 6.96 5.23 10.62
C THR A 19 6.09 5.57 11.83
N ALA A 20 4.84 6.02 11.64
CA ALA A 20 3.94 6.41 12.73
C ALA A 20 3.74 5.31 13.80
N GLY A 21 3.79 4.03 13.41
CA GLY A 21 3.63 2.91 14.34
C GLY A 21 2.18 2.40 14.46
N PRO A 22 1.98 1.25 15.12
CA PRO A 22 0.68 0.56 15.17
C PRO A 22 -0.32 1.20 16.16
N THR A 23 0.13 2.11 17.03
CA THR A 23 -0.71 2.79 18.02
C THR A 23 -1.35 4.07 17.49
N MET A 24 -0.89 4.58 16.35
CA MET A 24 -1.36 5.83 15.75
C MET A 24 -2.67 5.69 14.98
N GLY A 25 -3.19 4.47 14.85
CA GLY A 25 -4.32 4.19 13.96
C GLY A 25 -3.90 4.28 12.49
N GLN A 26 -4.76 4.86 11.65
CA GLN A 26 -4.54 4.93 10.20
C GLN A 26 -3.34 5.81 9.85
N ALA A 27 -2.39 5.26 9.09
CA ALA A 27 -1.17 5.96 8.69
C ALA A 27 -0.71 5.51 7.29
N VAL A 28 -1.19 6.20 6.26
CA VAL A 28 -0.90 5.87 4.86
C VAL A 28 0.56 6.16 4.52
N ALA A 29 1.26 5.18 3.96
CA ALA A 29 2.59 5.36 3.37
C ALA A 29 2.47 5.91 1.94
N LEU A 30 1.63 5.26 1.12
CA LEU A 30 1.41 5.62 -0.28
C LEU A 30 -0.09 5.68 -0.60
N ARG A 31 -0.55 6.80 -1.15
CA ARG A 31 -1.85 6.95 -1.81
C ARG A 31 -1.65 7.05 -3.32
N VAL A 32 -2.43 6.29 -4.10
CA VAL A 32 -2.43 6.34 -5.57
C VAL A 32 -3.85 6.58 -6.05
N SER A 33 -4.08 7.68 -6.75
CA SER A 33 -5.41 8.14 -7.17
C SER A 33 -5.50 8.41 -8.68
N GLU A 34 -4.77 7.64 -9.47
CA GLU A 34 -4.64 7.90 -10.91
C GLU A 34 -4.60 6.63 -11.74
N ASP A 35 -4.84 6.80 -13.03
CA ASP A 35 -4.90 5.72 -14.01
C ASP A 35 -3.54 5.40 -14.65
N ALA A 36 -3.38 4.13 -15.05
CA ALA A 36 -2.17 3.60 -15.67
C ALA A 36 -0.90 3.78 -14.83
N VAL A 37 -1.00 3.58 -13.51
CA VAL A 37 0.13 3.70 -12.59
C VAL A 37 0.82 2.35 -12.40
N ALA A 38 2.16 2.31 -12.39
CA ALA A 38 2.92 1.09 -12.15
C ALA A 38 4.04 1.25 -11.10
N PHE A 39 4.22 0.20 -10.29
CA PHE A 39 5.33 0.06 -9.34
C PHE A 39 6.07 -1.25 -9.59
N TYR A 40 7.39 -1.19 -9.69
CA TYR A 40 8.23 -2.36 -9.94
C TYR A 40 9.39 -2.48 -8.94
N ARG A 41 9.50 -3.62 -8.23
CA ARG A 41 10.54 -3.83 -7.19
C ARG A 41 10.57 -2.74 -6.11
N CYS A 42 9.40 -2.19 -5.79
CA CYS A 42 9.24 -1.18 -4.75
C CYS A 42 8.89 -1.82 -3.40
N ARG A 43 9.20 -1.10 -2.32
CA ARG A 43 8.77 -1.44 -0.95
C ARG A 43 7.77 -0.40 -0.47
N VAL A 44 6.63 -0.83 0.06
CA VAL A 44 5.64 0.06 0.69
C VAL A 44 5.40 -0.44 2.11
N GLU A 45 5.80 0.37 3.09
CA GLU A 45 5.87 -0.06 4.48
C GLU A 45 5.10 0.85 5.42
N GLY A 46 4.28 0.23 6.27
CA GLY A 46 3.54 0.94 7.30
C GLY A 46 2.92 -0.01 8.31
N PHE A 47 1.79 0.41 8.87
CA PHE A 47 0.96 -0.39 9.76
C PHE A 47 -0.47 -0.41 9.21
N GLN A 48 -1.39 0.36 9.79
CA GLN A 48 -2.76 0.43 9.34
C GLN A 48 -2.90 1.33 8.09
N ASN A 49 -3.61 0.86 7.07
CA ASN A 49 -3.82 1.54 5.78
C ASN A 49 -2.52 1.88 5.03
N THR A 50 -1.54 0.97 5.02
CA THR A 50 -0.20 1.20 4.43
C THR A 50 -0.24 1.69 2.97
N LEU A 51 -0.94 0.95 2.10
CA LEU A 51 -1.16 1.29 0.70
C LEU A 51 -2.65 1.64 0.50
N TYR A 52 -2.91 2.90 0.14
CA TYR A 52 -4.22 3.36 -0.29
C TYR A 52 -4.29 3.39 -1.83
N ALA A 53 -4.68 2.24 -2.41
CA ALA A 53 -4.98 2.11 -3.83
C ALA A 53 -6.39 2.70 -4.10
N HIS A 54 -6.47 4.03 -4.10
CA HIS A 54 -7.71 4.80 -4.06
C HIS A 54 -8.61 4.52 -5.27
N GLU A 55 -8.11 4.81 -6.48
CA GLU A 55 -8.86 4.70 -7.74
C GLU A 55 -7.91 4.54 -8.95
N GLY A 56 -8.48 4.28 -10.13
CA GLY A 56 -7.72 4.08 -11.37
C GLY A 56 -7.18 2.65 -11.55
N ARG A 57 -6.55 2.38 -12.70
CA ARG A 57 -5.88 1.09 -12.99
C ARG A 57 -4.44 1.14 -12.52
N GLN A 58 -4.07 0.20 -11.67
CA GLN A 58 -2.77 0.18 -11.00
C GLN A 58 -2.11 -1.20 -11.12
N PHE A 59 -0.80 -1.23 -11.35
CA PHE A 59 -0.04 -2.46 -11.44
C PHE A 59 1.16 -2.47 -10.50
N TYR A 60 1.22 -3.45 -9.60
CA TYR A 60 2.32 -3.65 -8.66
C TYR A 60 3.00 -4.97 -8.99
N ARG A 61 4.29 -4.94 -9.34
CA ARG A 61 5.05 -6.13 -9.72
C ARG A 61 6.33 -6.28 -8.90
N GLU A 62 6.56 -7.48 -8.38
CA GLU A 62 7.77 -7.81 -7.59
C GLU A 62 7.96 -6.86 -6.39
N CYS A 63 6.86 -6.28 -5.88
CA CYS A 63 6.89 -5.35 -4.76
C CYS A 63 6.80 -6.07 -3.42
N TYR A 64 7.32 -5.43 -2.38
CA TYR A 64 7.16 -5.84 -0.99
C TYR A 64 6.22 -4.87 -0.28
N ILE A 65 5.09 -5.35 0.22
CA ILE A 65 4.08 -4.51 0.89
C ILE A 65 3.79 -5.10 2.25
N THR A 66 3.87 -4.29 3.30
CA THR A 66 3.76 -4.77 4.68
C THR A 66 3.00 -3.83 5.59
N GLY A 67 2.13 -4.40 6.42
CA GLY A 67 1.35 -3.65 7.39
C GLY A 67 0.51 -4.57 8.28
N THR A 68 -0.50 -3.99 8.93
CA THR A 68 -1.31 -4.67 9.95
C THR A 68 -2.78 -4.76 9.55
N VAL A 69 -3.56 -3.72 9.84
CA VAL A 69 -4.99 -3.62 9.58
C VAL A 69 -5.19 -2.95 8.23
N ASN A 70 -5.95 -3.58 7.33
CA ASN A 70 -6.34 -3.04 6.03
C ASN A 70 -5.16 -2.47 5.24
N PHE A 71 -4.01 -3.15 5.24
CA PHE A 71 -2.77 -2.53 4.77
C PHE A 71 -2.70 -2.36 3.25
N ILE A 72 -3.64 -2.93 2.51
CA ILE A 72 -4.01 -2.55 1.14
C ILE A 72 -5.51 -2.21 1.16
N CYS A 73 -5.86 -0.96 0.87
CA CYS A 73 -7.25 -0.50 0.90
C CYS A 73 -7.58 0.39 -0.30
N GLY A 74 -8.87 0.57 -0.58
CA GLY A 74 -9.40 1.47 -1.61
C GLY A 74 -10.22 0.76 -2.69
N ALA A 75 -10.49 1.46 -3.79
CA ALA A 75 -11.40 1.04 -4.85
C ALA A 75 -10.73 0.97 -6.25
N ALA A 76 -9.39 1.03 -6.30
CA ALA A 76 -8.66 0.90 -7.57
C ALA A 76 -8.83 -0.49 -8.20
N THR A 77 -8.78 -0.52 -9.53
CA THR A 77 -8.55 -1.77 -10.27
C THR A 77 -7.06 -2.08 -10.21
N ALA A 78 -6.64 -2.73 -9.13
CA ALA A 78 -5.23 -2.98 -8.84
C ALA A 78 -4.87 -4.47 -9.01
N VAL A 79 -3.75 -4.75 -9.68
CA VAL A 79 -3.17 -6.10 -9.79
C VAL A 79 -1.81 -6.14 -9.08
N PHE A 80 -1.66 -7.12 -8.19
CA PHE A 80 -0.42 -7.39 -7.47
C PHE A 80 0.18 -8.70 -7.97
N GLN A 81 1.24 -8.64 -8.77
CA GLN A 81 1.85 -9.81 -9.41
C GLN A 81 3.26 -10.05 -8.87
N TYR A 82 3.55 -11.28 -8.43
CA TYR A 82 4.84 -11.64 -7.81
C TYR A 82 5.22 -10.76 -6.60
N CYS A 83 4.24 -10.15 -5.94
CA CYS A 83 4.46 -9.33 -4.76
C CYS A 83 4.54 -10.19 -3.49
N GLN A 84 5.33 -9.73 -2.52
CA GLN A 84 5.30 -10.23 -1.16
C GLN A 84 4.36 -9.36 -0.32
N LEU A 85 3.23 -9.91 0.11
CA LEU A 85 2.26 -9.22 0.96
C LEU A 85 2.43 -9.72 2.41
N VAL A 86 3.19 -8.99 3.21
CA VAL A 86 3.70 -9.48 4.50
C VAL A 86 3.00 -8.78 5.66
N ALA A 87 2.09 -9.48 6.31
CA ALA A 87 1.49 -9.03 7.56
C ALA A 87 2.56 -8.95 8.66
N ARG A 88 2.53 -7.90 9.49
CA ARG A 88 3.42 -7.72 10.66
C ARG A 88 2.63 -7.70 11.96
N LYS A 89 3.33 -7.70 13.10
CA LYS A 89 2.69 -7.72 14.43
C LYS A 89 1.81 -6.47 14.63
N PRO A 90 0.49 -6.62 14.88
CA PRO A 90 -0.39 -5.48 15.15
C PRO A 90 -0.35 -5.05 16.61
N SER A 91 -1.10 -4.00 16.95
CA SER A 91 -1.37 -3.65 18.35
C SER A 91 -2.18 -4.76 19.03
N PRO A 92 -2.08 -4.94 20.37
CA PRO A 92 -2.88 -5.91 21.10
C PRO A 92 -4.38 -5.75 20.81
N GLY A 93 -5.07 -6.87 20.60
CA GLY A 93 -6.50 -6.89 20.30
C GLY A 93 -6.88 -6.56 18.84
N GLN A 94 -5.91 -6.22 17.98
CA GLN A 94 -6.15 -6.06 16.55
C GLN A 94 -5.85 -7.35 15.77
N THR A 95 -6.61 -7.55 14.70
CA THR A 95 -6.40 -8.63 13.74
C THR A 95 -5.85 -8.06 12.44
N ASN A 96 -4.87 -8.74 11.85
CA ASN A 96 -4.35 -8.33 10.56
C ASN A 96 -5.38 -8.57 9.45
N MET A 97 -5.47 -7.63 8.52
CA MET A 97 -6.27 -7.75 7.32
C MET A 97 -5.45 -7.22 6.15
N ILE A 98 -5.25 -8.07 5.14
CA ILE A 98 -4.44 -7.70 3.97
C ILE A 98 -5.20 -6.67 3.14
N THR A 99 -6.43 -6.98 2.76
CA THR A 99 -7.24 -6.17 1.84
C THR A 99 -8.51 -5.65 2.50
N ALA A 100 -8.83 -4.38 2.26
CA ALA A 100 -10.15 -3.80 2.49
C ALA A 100 -10.60 -3.07 1.23
N GLN A 101 -11.21 -3.83 0.30
CA GLN A 101 -11.74 -3.29 -0.95
C GLN A 101 -13.09 -2.60 -0.69
N SER A 102 -13.29 -1.44 -1.32
CA SER A 102 -14.52 -0.64 -1.24
C SER A 102 -15.29 -0.67 -2.56
#